data_AF-W9CC28-F1
#
_entry.id   AF-W9CC28-F1
#
_cell.length_a   1.000
_cell.length_b   1.000
_cell.length_c   1.000
_cell.angle_alpha   90.00
_cell.angle_beta   90.00
_cell.angle_gamma   90.00
#
_symmetry.space_group_name_H-M   'P 1'
#
loop_
_entity.id
_entity.type
_entity.pdbx_description
1 polymer ?
#
loop_
_entity_poly.entity_id
_entity_poly.type
_entity_poly.pdbx_seq_one_letter_code
_entity_poly.pdbx_strand_id
1 'polypeptide(L)'
;MVSLKNAVFAFTAQSFLSSPINALVDLARCGKPLPPDIAIGQPKTISIKSSDVARSYLIVVPPLYSTQSLTPVIFSFHGGNRNASEQLKLDQISDPYFNNFSITIYPQGIKGKWEGNPGNTANDTQLVSDIIDSLDSTYCIDPKRIWATGKSDGGGFCNTLACDPILSTKIAAFAPVSGAFYIDTQPCHPSNISIPCFSGRPKIPMLEFHGGDDSTIHYAGQANRSNQCVPTIPHWVREWALRDDLGLKNVTTPLTSDTVVYSYGEGEEEGLVQHVFDGGLDHDWPSTVLNDDLIRHGEGPASFNATTIIMEWFQKHVLP
;
A
#
# COMPACT_ATOMS: atom_id res chain seq x y z
N MET A 1 -46.76 36.51 8.16
CA MET A 1 -46.42 36.04 6.79
C MET A 1 -44.91 36.09 6.64
N VAL A 2 -44.22 34.99 6.92
CA VAL A 2 -42.81 34.81 6.59
C VAL A 2 -42.71 33.40 5.99
N SER A 3 -42.35 33.37 4.72
CA SER A 3 -42.33 32.19 3.85
C SER A 3 -41.14 31.30 4.20
N LEU A 4 -41.38 30.05 4.62
CA LEU A 4 -40.35 29.00 4.61
C LEU A 4 -40.03 28.66 3.15
N LYS A 5 -38.78 28.85 2.72
CA LYS A 5 -38.26 28.25 1.49
C LYS A 5 -37.56 26.94 1.87
N ASN A 6 -38.21 25.83 1.57
CA ASN A 6 -37.59 24.51 1.54
C ASN A 6 -36.67 24.44 0.31
N ALA A 7 -35.36 24.37 0.53
CA ALA A 7 -34.41 23.99 -0.52
C ALA A 7 -34.23 22.47 -0.48
N VAL A 8 -34.82 21.78 -1.45
CA VAL A 8 -34.55 20.37 -1.72
C VAL A 8 -33.29 20.31 -2.57
N PHE A 9 -32.18 19.83 -2.01
CA PHE A 9 -31.00 19.47 -2.79
C PHE A 9 -31.24 18.10 -3.43
N ALA A 10 -31.47 18.09 -4.74
CA ALA A 10 -31.46 16.88 -5.54
C ALA A 10 -30.00 16.49 -5.82
N PHE A 11 -29.51 15.43 -5.17
CA PHE A 11 -28.28 14.76 -5.58
C PHE A 11 -28.55 14.02 -6.89
N THR A 12 -27.99 14.49 -8.00
CA THR A 12 -27.90 13.69 -9.22
C THR A 12 -26.78 12.67 -9.02
N ALA A 13 -27.14 11.42 -8.76
CA ALA A 13 -26.21 10.31 -8.86
C ALA A 13 -25.81 10.16 -10.33
N GLN A 14 -24.61 10.61 -10.69
CA GLN A 14 -23.98 10.20 -11.94
C GLN A 14 -23.49 8.76 -11.75
N SER A 15 -24.32 7.81 -12.18
CA SER A 15 -23.90 6.43 -12.38
C SER A 15 -22.87 6.42 -13.52
N PHE A 16 -21.60 6.14 -13.21
CA PHE A 16 -20.64 5.68 -14.19
C PHE A 16 -21.09 4.29 -14.68
N LEU A 17 -21.96 4.27 -15.69
CA LEU A 17 -22.31 3.05 -16.40
C LEU A 17 -21.09 2.64 -17.21
N SER A 18 -20.35 1.65 -16.72
CA SER A 18 -19.40 0.92 -17.55
C SER A 18 -20.15 0.33 -18.74
N SER A 19 -19.58 0.43 -19.95
CA SER A 19 -20.17 -0.15 -21.14
C SER A 19 -20.43 -1.65 -20.91
N PRO A 20 -21.61 -2.19 -21.26
CA PRO A 20 -21.98 -3.58 -21.01
C PRO A 20 -21.02 -4.60 -21.66
N ILE A 21 -20.28 -4.17 -22.69
CA ILE A 21 -19.24 -4.96 -23.35
C ILE A 21 -18.04 -5.23 -22.43
N ASN A 22 -17.59 -4.25 -21.64
CA ASN A 22 -16.46 -4.43 -20.70
C ASN A 22 -16.85 -5.33 -19.52
N ALA A 23 -18.06 -5.17 -18.98
CA ALA A 23 -18.58 -6.04 -17.92
C ALA A 23 -18.69 -7.51 -18.36
N LEU A 24 -19.04 -7.77 -19.62
CA LEU A 24 -19.08 -9.13 -20.18
C LEU A 24 -17.69 -9.75 -20.41
N VAL A 25 -16.68 -8.94 -20.74
CA VAL A 25 -15.29 -9.41 -20.94
C VAL A 25 -14.61 -9.71 -19.60
N ASP A 26 -14.84 -8.88 -18.57
CA ASP A 26 -14.27 -9.08 -17.24
C ASP A 26 -14.83 -10.34 -16.55
N LEU A 27 -16.13 -10.64 -16.71
CA LEU A 27 -16.71 -11.90 -16.21
C LEU A 27 -16.33 -13.13 -17.04
N ALA A 28 -15.85 -13.00 -18.27
CA ALA A 28 -15.46 -14.15 -19.11
C ALA A 28 -14.25 -14.90 -18.54
N ARG A 29 -13.43 -14.25 -17.69
CA ARG A 29 -12.28 -14.85 -16.98
C ARG A 29 -12.69 -15.55 -15.68
N CYS A 30 -13.88 -15.21 -15.18
CA CYS A 30 -14.45 -15.71 -13.95
C CYS A 30 -15.13 -17.08 -14.17
N GLY A 31 -15.52 -17.73 -13.08
CA GLY A 31 -16.21 -19.02 -13.06
C GLY A 31 -15.30 -20.23 -12.89
N LYS A 32 -13.97 -20.06 -12.90
CA LYS A 32 -13.01 -21.12 -12.59
C LYS A 32 -13.15 -21.54 -11.12
N PRO A 33 -13.21 -22.86 -10.81
CA PRO A 33 -13.23 -23.31 -9.42
C PRO A 33 -11.92 -22.92 -8.73
N LEU A 34 -11.98 -22.71 -7.41
CA LEU A 34 -10.78 -22.53 -6.60
C LEU A 34 -9.86 -23.75 -6.77
N PRO A 35 -8.52 -23.56 -6.78
CA PRO A 35 -7.60 -24.67 -6.73
C PRO A 35 -7.90 -25.59 -5.53
N PRO A 36 -7.90 -26.93 -5.68
CA PRO A 36 -8.33 -27.85 -4.63
C PRO A 36 -7.56 -27.75 -3.30
N ASP A 37 -6.36 -27.20 -3.32
CA ASP A 37 -5.47 -27.06 -2.18
C ASP A 37 -5.50 -25.65 -1.54
N ILE A 38 -6.42 -24.80 -1.99
CA ILE A 38 -6.72 -23.48 -1.42
C ILE A 38 -7.95 -23.60 -0.51
N ALA A 39 -7.76 -23.24 0.75
CA ALA A 39 -8.83 -23.13 1.73
C ALA A 39 -9.13 -21.64 2.01
N ILE A 40 -10.41 -21.26 1.94
CA ILE A 40 -10.86 -19.90 2.25
C ILE A 40 -10.44 -19.51 3.67
N GLY A 41 -9.90 -18.31 3.81
CA GLY A 41 -9.45 -17.72 5.07
C GLY A 41 -8.16 -18.34 5.64
N GLN A 42 -7.51 -19.28 4.94
CA GLN A 42 -6.29 -19.92 5.39
C GLN A 42 -5.10 -19.52 4.51
N PRO A 43 -3.94 -19.21 5.10
CA PRO A 43 -2.74 -18.92 4.33
C PRO A 43 -2.24 -20.16 3.62
N LYS A 44 -1.88 -20.00 2.35
CA LYS A 44 -1.26 -21.03 1.53
C LYS A 44 0.00 -20.49 0.87
N THR A 45 1.12 -21.20 1.00
CA THR A 45 2.33 -20.90 0.21
C THR A 45 2.16 -21.41 -1.21
N ILE A 46 2.42 -20.53 -2.18
CA ILE A 46 2.50 -20.83 -3.61
C ILE A 46 3.92 -20.61 -4.09
N SER A 47 4.45 -21.58 -4.82
CA SER A 47 5.73 -21.45 -5.52
C SER A 47 5.48 -20.91 -6.93
N ILE A 48 6.32 -19.98 -7.37
CA ILE A 48 6.27 -19.40 -8.71
C ILE A 48 7.69 -19.26 -9.26
N LYS A 49 7.87 -19.42 -10.57
CA LYS A 49 9.13 -19.14 -11.25
C LYS A 49 9.05 -17.74 -11.85
N SER A 50 9.95 -16.85 -11.46
CA SER A 50 9.99 -15.44 -11.90
C SER A 50 11.43 -15.06 -12.26
N SER A 51 11.64 -14.49 -13.45
CA SER A 51 12.99 -14.23 -14.01
C SER A 51 13.94 -15.44 -13.91
N ASP A 52 13.43 -16.63 -14.19
CA ASP A 52 14.14 -17.91 -14.04
C ASP A 52 14.56 -18.30 -12.61
N VAL A 53 14.13 -17.55 -11.60
CA VAL A 53 14.38 -17.81 -10.18
C VAL A 53 13.15 -18.42 -9.52
N ALA A 54 13.35 -19.42 -8.67
CA ALA A 54 12.29 -19.95 -7.81
C ALA A 54 11.93 -18.93 -6.73
N ARG A 55 10.69 -18.47 -6.72
CA ARG A 55 10.10 -17.51 -5.78
C ARG A 55 8.88 -18.13 -5.11
N SER A 56 8.37 -17.46 -4.09
CA SER A 56 7.13 -17.87 -3.43
C SER A 56 6.38 -16.68 -2.85
N TYR A 57 5.10 -16.89 -2.57
CA TYR A 57 4.25 -15.95 -1.85
C TYR A 57 3.24 -16.73 -0.99
N LEU A 58 2.74 -16.12 0.08
CA LEU A 58 1.51 -16.59 0.73
C LEU A 58 0.31 -15.93 0.06
N ILE A 59 -0.75 -16.69 -0.14
CA ILE A 59 -2.06 -16.19 -0.53
C ILE A 59 -3.06 -16.49 0.58
N VAL A 60 -3.95 -15.54 0.86
CA VAL A 60 -5.14 -15.73 1.68
C VAL A 60 -6.35 -15.32 0.84
N VAL A 61 -7.22 -16.29 0.54
CA VAL A 61 -8.49 -16.04 -0.18
C VAL A 61 -9.56 -15.66 0.83
N PRO A 62 -10.29 -14.54 0.66
CA PRO A 62 -11.16 -14.01 1.69
C PRO A 62 -12.48 -14.80 1.82
N PRO A 63 -13.16 -14.74 2.97
CA PRO A 63 -14.45 -15.38 3.22
C PRO A 63 -15.54 -15.14 2.16
N LEU A 64 -15.62 -13.94 1.57
CA LEU A 64 -16.64 -13.59 0.57
C LEU A 64 -16.16 -13.80 -0.87
N TYR A 65 -15.04 -14.49 -1.09
CA TYR A 65 -14.61 -14.80 -2.45
C TYR A 65 -15.69 -15.58 -3.21
N SER A 66 -16.00 -15.11 -4.41
CA SER A 66 -16.91 -15.76 -5.34
C SER A 66 -16.23 -15.90 -6.68
N THR A 67 -16.33 -17.09 -7.28
CA THR A 67 -15.82 -17.30 -8.64
C THR A 67 -16.62 -16.51 -9.67
N GLN A 68 -17.76 -15.91 -9.31
CA GLN A 68 -18.65 -15.17 -10.21
C GLN A 68 -18.53 -13.65 -10.07
N SER A 69 -17.62 -13.14 -9.24
CA SER A 69 -17.52 -11.71 -8.94
C SER A 69 -16.08 -11.24 -8.83
N LEU A 70 -15.79 -10.11 -9.47
CA LEU A 70 -14.44 -9.53 -9.49
C LEU A 70 -13.98 -9.22 -8.05
N THR A 71 -12.85 -9.80 -7.69
CA THR A 71 -12.29 -9.75 -6.33
C THR A 71 -11.03 -8.89 -6.31
N PRO A 72 -10.97 -7.85 -5.47
CA PRO A 72 -9.76 -7.05 -5.31
C PRO A 72 -8.55 -7.85 -4.81
N VAL A 73 -7.36 -7.29 -5.00
CA VAL A 73 -6.09 -7.87 -4.52
C VAL A 73 -5.31 -6.85 -3.70
N ILE A 74 -4.79 -7.26 -2.55
CA ILE A 74 -3.85 -6.48 -1.76
C ILE A 74 -2.51 -7.21 -1.73
N PHE A 75 -1.44 -6.53 -2.12
CA PHE A 75 -0.06 -6.95 -1.86
C PHE A 75 0.42 -6.34 -0.54
N SER A 76 0.96 -7.17 0.35
CA SER A 76 1.61 -6.73 1.59
C SER A 76 3.03 -7.26 1.71
N PHE A 77 4.00 -6.34 1.78
CA PHE A 77 5.42 -6.66 1.74
C PHE A 77 6.07 -6.59 3.12
N HIS A 78 6.81 -7.64 3.48
CA HIS A 78 7.46 -7.75 4.78
C HIS A 78 8.61 -6.75 4.97
N GLY A 79 8.91 -6.40 6.22
CA GLY A 79 10.10 -5.61 6.55
C GLY A 79 11.43 -6.33 6.26
N GLY A 80 12.53 -5.58 6.29
CA GLY A 80 13.86 -6.15 6.03
C GLY A 80 14.25 -7.22 7.04
N ASN A 81 14.88 -8.30 6.58
CA ASN A 81 15.23 -9.49 7.36
C ASN A 81 14.03 -10.25 7.95
N ARG A 82 12.82 -10.00 7.45
CA ARG A 82 11.59 -10.73 7.81
C ARG A 82 11.13 -11.64 6.66
N ASN A 83 9.99 -12.28 6.86
CA ASN A 83 9.36 -13.17 5.88
C ASN A 83 7.84 -12.92 5.74
N ALA A 84 7.23 -13.54 4.72
CA ALA A 84 5.81 -13.40 4.40
C ALA A 84 4.87 -13.78 5.57
N SER A 85 5.21 -14.82 6.34
CA SER A 85 4.39 -15.25 7.49
C SER A 85 4.45 -14.26 8.66
N GLU A 86 5.59 -13.58 8.84
CA GLU A 86 5.74 -12.53 9.85
C GLU A 86 4.93 -11.29 9.47
N GLN A 87 4.93 -10.90 8.18
CA GLN A 87 4.12 -9.77 7.70
C GLN A 87 2.62 -10.04 7.86
N LEU A 88 2.15 -11.24 7.50
CA LEU A 88 0.76 -11.65 7.71
C LEU A 88 0.30 -11.48 9.16
N LYS A 89 1.14 -11.87 10.12
CA LYS A 89 0.84 -11.74 11.55
C LYS A 89 0.92 -10.29 12.03
N LEU A 90 1.82 -9.50 11.44
CA LEU A 90 2.08 -8.13 11.82
C LEU A 90 0.92 -7.21 11.43
N ASP A 91 0.52 -7.24 10.15
CA ASP A 91 -0.49 -6.32 9.63
C ASP A 91 -1.93 -6.78 9.81
N GLN A 92 -2.16 -8.09 9.92
CA GLN A 92 -3.50 -8.69 10.04
C GLN A 92 -4.45 -8.28 8.89
N ILE A 93 -3.95 -7.81 7.75
CA ILE A 93 -4.77 -7.37 6.61
C ILE A 93 -5.63 -8.51 6.06
N SER A 94 -5.22 -9.76 6.25
CA SER A 94 -5.99 -10.94 5.83
C SER A 94 -6.94 -11.49 6.90
N ASP A 95 -7.00 -10.86 8.08
CA ASP A 95 -7.96 -11.23 9.11
C ASP A 95 -9.39 -10.86 8.68
N PRO A 96 -10.38 -11.76 8.78
CA PRO A 96 -11.77 -11.50 8.41
C PRO A 96 -12.42 -10.29 9.11
N TYR A 97 -11.88 -9.83 10.24
CA TYR A 97 -12.31 -8.61 10.91
C TYR A 97 -12.05 -7.37 10.04
N PHE A 98 -10.89 -7.31 9.36
CA PHE A 98 -10.50 -6.18 8.51
C PHE A 98 -10.84 -6.41 7.04
N ASN A 99 -10.71 -7.65 6.56
CA ASN A 99 -10.81 -7.99 5.16
C ASN A 99 -11.57 -9.29 4.94
N ASN A 100 -12.80 -9.15 4.49
CA ASN A 100 -13.63 -10.28 4.09
C ASN A 100 -13.83 -10.37 2.57
N PHE A 101 -13.21 -9.49 1.77
CA PHE A 101 -13.58 -9.27 0.37
C PHE A 101 -12.43 -9.24 -0.65
N SER A 102 -11.17 -9.07 -0.23
CA SER A 102 -10.01 -9.02 -1.13
C SER A 102 -9.04 -10.18 -0.90
N ILE A 103 -8.42 -10.68 -1.97
CA ILE A 103 -7.32 -11.64 -1.89
C ILE A 103 -6.09 -10.91 -1.37
N THR A 104 -5.51 -11.38 -0.28
CA THR A 104 -4.25 -10.84 0.24
C THR A 104 -3.08 -11.71 -0.20
N ILE A 105 -2.05 -11.06 -0.74
CA ILE A 105 -0.81 -11.66 -1.18
C ILE A 105 0.32 -11.14 -0.31
N TYR A 106 1.12 -12.05 0.24
CA TYR A 106 2.34 -11.73 0.98
C TYR A 106 3.53 -12.36 0.25
N PRO A 107 4.19 -11.64 -0.68
CA PRO A 107 5.32 -12.19 -1.40
C PRO A 107 6.55 -12.39 -0.49
N GLN A 108 7.44 -13.30 -0.88
CA GLN A 108 8.69 -13.53 -0.17
C GLN A 108 9.88 -12.89 -0.89
N GLY A 109 10.51 -11.91 -0.25
CA GLY A 109 11.74 -11.28 -0.71
C GLY A 109 12.94 -12.24 -0.64
N ILE A 110 13.86 -12.14 -1.59
CA ILE A 110 15.09 -12.95 -1.58
C ILE A 110 15.96 -12.52 -0.41
N LYS A 111 16.40 -13.47 0.42
CA LYS A 111 17.17 -13.19 1.66
C LYS A 111 16.46 -12.20 2.59
N GLY A 112 15.12 -12.14 2.53
CA GLY A 112 14.32 -11.25 3.38
C GLY A 112 14.46 -9.77 3.03
N LYS A 113 14.75 -9.43 1.77
CA LYS A 113 14.90 -8.05 1.28
C LYS A 113 14.17 -7.81 -0.03
N TRP A 114 13.92 -6.55 -0.32
CA TRP A 114 13.25 -6.09 -1.55
C TRP A 114 14.14 -5.26 -2.47
N GLU A 115 13.79 -5.20 -3.74
CA GLU A 115 14.33 -4.26 -4.72
C GLU A 115 14.23 -2.82 -4.20
N GLY A 116 15.32 -2.05 -4.33
CA GLY A 116 15.47 -0.75 -3.68
C GLY A 116 16.21 -0.81 -2.33
N ASN A 117 16.30 -2.00 -1.68
CA ASN A 117 17.21 -2.18 -0.55
C ASN A 117 18.68 -2.11 -1.02
N PRO A 118 19.59 -1.44 -0.29
CA PRO A 118 20.96 -1.27 -0.74
C PRO A 118 21.68 -2.61 -0.87
N GLY A 119 22.27 -2.86 -2.05
CA GLY A 119 22.96 -4.10 -2.38
C GLY A 119 22.05 -5.29 -2.70
N ASN A 120 20.73 -5.11 -2.75
CA ASN A 120 19.81 -6.11 -3.30
C ASN A 120 19.63 -5.90 -4.81
N THR A 121 19.74 -6.98 -5.57
CA THR A 121 19.63 -6.97 -7.04
C THR A 121 18.52 -7.88 -7.55
N ALA A 122 17.65 -8.37 -6.65
CA ALA A 122 16.48 -9.14 -7.04
C ALA A 122 15.54 -8.28 -7.88
N ASN A 123 14.98 -8.85 -8.95
CA ASN A 123 13.94 -8.21 -9.74
C ASN A 123 12.58 -8.53 -9.10
N ASP A 124 12.23 -7.79 -8.06
CA ASP A 124 11.00 -8.00 -7.31
C ASP A 124 9.79 -7.36 -8.00
N THR A 125 10.03 -6.32 -8.80
CA THR A 125 9.03 -5.73 -9.71
C THR A 125 8.49 -6.78 -10.68
N GLN A 126 9.37 -7.57 -11.32
CA GLN A 126 8.93 -8.67 -12.18
C GLN A 126 8.17 -9.75 -11.39
N LEU A 127 8.58 -10.06 -10.16
CA LEU A 127 7.83 -10.99 -9.31
C LEU A 127 6.39 -10.51 -9.10
N VAL A 128 6.18 -9.24 -8.80
CA VAL A 128 4.83 -8.69 -8.62
C VAL A 128 4.01 -8.82 -9.92
N SER A 129 4.60 -8.50 -11.08
CA SER A 129 3.90 -8.69 -12.36
C SER A 129 3.54 -10.15 -12.61
N ASP A 130 4.46 -11.09 -12.37
CA ASP A 130 4.24 -12.53 -12.58
C ASP A 130 3.15 -13.07 -11.63
N ILE A 131 3.08 -12.56 -10.40
CA ILE A 131 2.01 -12.91 -9.46
C ILE A 131 0.67 -12.38 -9.96
N ILE A 132 0.59 -11.11 -10.41
CA ILE A 132 -0.66 -10.55 -10.96
C ILE A 132 -1.15 -11.40 -12.14
N ASP A 133 -0.27 -11.77 -13.07
CA ASP A 133 -0.61 -12.58 -14.24
C ASP A 133 -1.03 -14.01 -13.81
N SER A 134 -0.35 -14.59 -12.83
CA SER A 134 -0.74 -15.89 -12.24
C SER A 134 -2.13 -15.83 -11.59
N LEU A 135 -2.44 -14.75 -10.87
CA LEU A 135 -3.73 -14.56 -10.23
C LEU A 135 -4.85 -14.37 -11.26
N ASP A 136 -4.65 -13.53 -12.28
CA ASP A 136 -5.62 -13.32 -13.37
C ASP A 136 -5.91 -14.63 -14.14
N SER A 137 -4.91 -15.50 -14.27
CA SER A 137 -5.09 -16.80 -14.91
C SER A 137 -5.87 -17.81 -14.05
N THR A 138 -5.91 -17.63 -12.72
CA THR A 138 -6.41 -18.64 -11.76
C THR A 138 -7.70 -18.22 -11.05
N TYR A 139 -7.82 -16.95 -10.69
CA TYR A 139 -8.90 -16.38 -9.88
C TYR A 139 -9.67 -15.31 -10.66
N CYS A 140 -10.87 -14.96 -10.19
CA CYS A 140 -11.67 -13.85 -10.73
C CYS A 140 -11.23 -12.53 -10.07
N ILE A 141 -10.02 -12.05 -10.37
CA ILE A 141 -9.51 -10.80 -9.78
C ILE A 141 -10.06 -9.56 -10.47
N ASP A 142 -10.13 -8.45 -9.74
CA ASP A 142 -10.44 -7.14 -10.29
C ASP A 142 -9.15 -6.39 -10.65
N PRO A 143 -8.83 -6.20 -11.96
CA PRO A 143 -7.60 -5.52 -12.37
C PRO A 143 -7.60 -4.03 -12.01
N LYS A 144 -8.75 -3.42 -11.68
CA LYS A 144 -8.83 -2.01 -11.27
C LYS A 144 -8.67 -1.82 -9.76
N ARG A 145 -8.73 -2.90 -8.98
CA ARG A 145 -8.65 -2.89 -7.50
C ARG A 145 -7.50 -3.76 -7.01
N ILE A 146 -6.30 -3.42 -7.46
CA ILE A 146 -5.05 -3.98 -6.95
C ILE A 146 -4.35 -2.90 -6.12
N TRP A 147 -3.98 -3.20 -4.89
CA TRP A 147 -3.36 -2.25 -3.98
C TRP A 147 -2.08 -2.80 -3.36
N ALA A 148 -1.22 -1.92 -2.85
CA ALA A 148 0.06 -2.30 -2.26
C ALA A 148 0.33 -1.58 -0.94
N THR A 149 0.78 -2.32 0.06
CA THR A 149 1.29 -1.81 1.33
C THR A 149 2.49 -2.65 1.76
N GLY A 150 3.19 -2.19 2.77
CA GLY A 150 4.31 -2.93 3.32
C GLY A 150 5.00 -2.13 4.41
N LYS A 151 5.78 -2.84 5.22
CA LYS A 151 6.46 -2.26 6.38
C LYS A 151 7.95 -2.07 6.11
N SER A 152 8.54 -0.96 6.53
CA SER A 152 10.01 -0.75 6.48
C SER A 152 10.56 -0.92 5.06
N ASP A 153 11.43 -1.90 4.82
CA ASP A 153 11.91 -2.29 3.50
C ASP A 153 10.78 -2.56 2.49
N GLY A 154 9.69 -3.22 2.93
CA GLY A 154 8.50 -3.44 2.11
C GLY A 154 7.71 -2.15 1.84
N GLY A 155 7.76 -1.18 2.75
CA GLY A 155 7.21 0.16 2.53
C GLY A 155 8.05 0.94 1.51
N GLY A 156 9.38 0.80 1.58
CA GLY A 156 10.29 1.30 0.54
C GLY A 156 10.00 0.66 -0.82
N PHE A 157 9.72 -0.64 -0.86
CA PHE A 157 9.36 -1.34 -2.09
C PHE A 157 8.02 -0.86 -2.67
N CYS A 158 7.06 -0.43 -1.84
CA CYS A 158 5.85 0.23 -2.36
C CYS A 158 6.18 1.49 -3.18
N ASN A 159 7.18 2.27 -2.79
CA ASN A 159 7.66 3.40 -3.59
C ASN A 159 8.28 2.94 -4.92
N THR A 160 9.07 1.86 -4.91
CA THR A 160 9.62 1.25 -6.14
C THR A 160 8.49 0.88 -7.11
N LEU A 161 7.45 0.21 -6.63
CA LEU A 161 6.29 -0.18 -7.43
C LEU A 161 5.50 1.01 -7.96
N ALA A 162 5.32 2.05 -7.14
CA ALA A 162 4.65 3.29 -7.53
C ALA A 162 5.43 4.08 -8.59
N CYS A 163 6.75 3.93 -8.60
CA CYS A 163 7.65 4.56 -9.56
C CYS A 163 7.97 3.70 -10.79
N ASP A 164 7.51 2.45 -10.84
CA ASP A 164 7.69 1.57 -11.99
C ASP A 164 6.67 1.94 -13.09
N PRO A 165 7.09 2.13 -14.35
CA PRO A 165 6.21 2.58 -15.43
C PRO A 165 5.11 1.57 -15.81
N ILE A 166 5.23 0.30 -15.43
CA ILE A 166 4.23 -0.73 -15.73
C ILE A 166 3.33 -0.93 -14.52
N LEU A 167 3.89 -1.21 -13.35
CA LEU A 167 3.12 -1.56 -12.15
C LEU A 167 2.35 -0.38 -11.57
N SER A 168 2.83 0.85 -11.73
CA SER A 168 2.02 2.03 -11.38
C SER A 168 0.72 2.13 -12.20
N THR A 169 0.66 1.51 -13.39
CA THR A 169 -0.58 1.42 -14.20
C THR A 169 -1.47 0.23 -13.83
N LYS A 170 -0.96 -0.72 -13.04
CA LYS A 170 -1.68 -1.91 -12.56
C LYS A 170 -2.12 -1.82 -11.10
N ILE A 171 -1.49 -0.96 -10.30
CA ILE A 171 -1.77 -0.79 -8.87
C ILE A 171 -2.49 0.55 -8.66
N ALA A 172 -3.68 0.47 -8.07
CA ALA A 172 -4.60 1.58 -7.87
C ALA A 172 -4.14 2.55 -6.78
N ALA A 173 -3.59 2.05 -5.67
CA ALA A 173 -3.15 2.86 -4.54
C ALA A 173 -2.07 2.17 -3.70
N PHE A 174 -1.29 2.99 -3.00
CA PHE A 174 -0.18 2.57 -2.17
C PHE A 174 -0.35 3.08 -0.73
N ALA A 175 0.06 2.27 0.23
CA ALA A 175 0.03 2.66 1.64
C ALA A 175 1.27 2.17 2.43
N PRO A 176 2.47 2.73 2.21
CA PRO A 176 3.68 2.32 2.93
C PRO A 176 3.62 2.69 4.42
N VAL A 177 4.14 1.79 5.27
CA VAL A 177 4.25 2.00 6.72
C VAL A 177 5.71 1.98 7.14
N SER A 178 6.15 3.07 7.76
CA SER A 178 7.54 3.32 8.20
C SER A 178 8.56 3.07 7.08
N GLY A 179 8.28 3.56 5.87
CA GLY A 179 8.93 3.11 4.64
C GLY A 179 10.42 3.46 4.54
N ALA A 180 11.26 2.51 4.15
CA ALA A 180 12.70 2.72 3.95
C ALA A 180 13.02 3.23 2.53
N PHE A 181 12.91 4.53 2.31
CA PHE A 181 13.07 5.17 0.99
C PHE A 181 14.53 5.47 0.64
N TYR A 182 15.35 4.44 0.42
CA TYR A 182 16.77 4.59 0.08
C TYR A 182 16.97 5.26 -1.29
N ILE A 183 17.89 6.23 -1.35
CA ILE A 183 18.29 6.94 -2.57
C ILE A 183 19.81 6.90 -2.72
N ASP A 184 20.27 6.45 -3.89
CA ASP A 184 21.69 6.38 -4.23
C ASP A 184 22.18 7.75 -4.69
N THR A 185 22.52 8.60 -3.73
CA THR A 185 22.98 9.96 -4.01
C THR A 185 24.00 10.45 -2.99
N GLN A 186 25.01 11.18 -3.48
CA GLN A 186 26.01 11.86 -2.67
C GLN A 186 26.38 13.22 -3.32
N PRO A 187 26.50 14.32 -2.53
CA PRO A 187 26.25 14.40 -1.09
C PRO A 187 24.77 14.20 -0.73
N CYS A 188 24.50 13.57 0.41
CA CYS A 188 23.15 13.40 0.91
C CYS A 188 22.69 14.61 1.73
N HIS A 189 21.61 15.24 1.28
CA HIS A 189 20.89 16.29 2.01
C HIS A 189 19.43 15.86 2.21
N PRO A 190 19.10 15.11 3.28
CA PRO A 190 17.82 14.42 3.44
C PRO A 190 16.55 15.28 3.22
N SER A 191 16.65 16.59 3.48
CA SER A 191 15.52 17.51 3.36
C SER A 191 15.31 18.11 1.96
N ASN A 192 16.17 17.83 0.98
CA ASN A 192 16.07 18.41 -0.36
C ASN A 192 16.73 17.56 -1.48
N ILE A 193 17.01 16.28 -1.24
CA ILE A 193 17.52 15.39 -2.29
C ILE A 193 16.49 15.20 -3.41
N SER A 194 16.96 15.00 -4.63
CA SER A 194 16.09 14.54 -5.71
C SER A 194 15.67 13.08 -5.48
N ILE A 195 14.38 12.78 -5.62
CA ILE A 195 13.82 11.44 -5.47
C ILE A 195 13.36 10.95 -6.85
N PRO A 196 14.18 10.17 -7.58
CA PRO A 196 13.87 9.72 -8.92
C PRO A 196 12.65 8.79 -8.92
N CYS A 197 11.77 8.96 -9.91
CA CYS A 197 10.54 8.20 -10.05
C CYS A 197 10.01 8.30 -11.48
N PHE A 198 9.59 7.19 -12.08
CA PHE A 198 9.12 7.14 -13.47
C PHE A 198 7.79 6.39 -13.57
N SER A 199 6.76 6.89 -12.90
CA SER A 199 5.42 6.30 -12.97
C SER A 199 4.85 6.36 -14.40
N GLY A 200 4.08 5.34 -14.77
CA GLY A 200 3.42 5.21 -16.06
C GLY A 200 2.06 5.90 -16.13
N ARG A 201 1.58 6.41 -14.99
CA ARG A 201 0.38 7.26 -14.90
C ARG A 201 0.58 8.39 -13.89
N PRO A 202 -0.12 9.53 -14.07
CA PRO A 202 -0.20 10.55 -13.04
C PRO A 202 -1.22 10.16 -11.97
N LYS A 203 -1.27 10.98 -10.91
CA LYS A 203 -2.26 10.93 -9.83
C LYS A 203 -2.25 9.59 -9.11
N ILE A 204 -1.11 9.25 -8.53
CA ILE A 204 -0.89 8.02 -7.77
C ILE A 204 -1.37 8.25 -6.32
N PRO A 205 -2.45 7.57 -5.87
CA PRO A 205 -2.85 7.67 -4.48
C PRO A 205 -1.77 7.07 -3.56
N MET A 206 -1.27 7.89 -2.64
CA MET A 206 -0.22 7.53 -1.69
C MET A 206 -0.62 7.89 -0.25
N LEU A 207 -0.72 6.89 0.64
CA LEU A 207 -0.98 7.08 2.06
C LEU A 207 0.20 6.57 2.90
N GLU A 208 1.00 7.47 3.44
CA GLU A 208 2.18 7.11 4.22
C GLU A 208 1.91 7.19 5.72
N PHE A 209 2.49 6.27 6.49
CA PHE A 209 2.46 6.28 7.96
C PHE A 209 3.88 6.31 8.51
N HIS A 210 4.17 7.20 9.46
CA HIS A 210 5.48 7.23 10.09
C HIS A 210 5.45 7.76 11.53
N GLY A 211 6.31 7.17 12.36
CA GLY A 211 6.52 7.57 13.75
C GLY A 211 7.61 8.63 13.91
N GLY A 212 7.39 9.61 14.78
CA GLY A 212 8.36 10.67 15.09
C GLY A 212 9.59 10.15 15.83
N ASP A 213 9.39 9.13 16.66
CA ASP A 213 10.42 8.47 17.45
C ASP A 213 11.01 7.23 16.74
N ASP A 214 10.67 7.00 15.46
CA ASP A 214 11.22 5.91 14.65
C ASP A 214 12.75 5.92 14.68
N SER A 215 13.29 4.95 15.41
CA SER A 215 14.72 4.80 15.70
C SER A 215 15.47 4.06 14.58
N THR A 216 14.74 3.49 13.63
CA THR A 216 15.27 2.68 12.54
C THR A 216 15.34 3.48 11.24
N ILE A 217 14.22 4.00 10.76
CA ILE A 217 14.10 4.89 9.60
C ILE A 217 13.67 6.24 10.15
N HIS A 218 14.64 7.12 10.42
CA HIS A 218 14.36 8.34 11.16
C HIS A 218 13.41 9.26 10.37
N TYR A 219 12.39 9.79 11.04
CA TYR A 219 11.44 10.74 10.45
C TYR A 219 12.15 11.96 9.83
N ALA A 220 13.22 12.41 10.50
CA ALA A 220 14.09 13.50 10.06
C ALA A 220 15.11 13.12 8.97
N GLY A 221 15.03 11.90 8.42
CA GLY A 221 15.94 11.37 7.41
C GLY A 221 17.32 11.02 7.95
N GLN A 222 18.13 10.37 7.11
CA GLN A 222 19.46 9.89 7.49
C GLN A 222 20.45 10.14 6.35
N ALA A 223 21.55 10.84 6.67
CA ALA A 223 22.57 11.22 5.69
C ALA A 223 23.37 10.03 5.14
N ASN A 224 23.48 8.96 5.94
CA ASN A 224 24.20 7.75 5.58
C ASN A 224 23.60 6.55 6.31
N ARG A 225 22.68 5.87 5.65
CA ARG A 225 22.17 4.56 6.08
C ARG A 225 22.54 3.53 5.02
N SER A 226 23.39 2.56 5.38
CA SER A 226 23.87 1.54 4.43
C SER A 226 24.51 2.11 3.16
N ASN A 227 25.28 3.21 3.30
CA ASN A 227 25.88 3.96 2.18
C ASN A 227 24.86 4.61 1.23
N GLN A 228 23.64 4.88 1.71
CA GLN A 228 22.58 5.50 0.95
C GLN A 228 21.98 6.68 1.72
N CYS A 229 21.35 7.58 0.97
CA CYS A 229 20.60 8.69 1.52
C CYS A 229 19.18 8.22 1.86
N VAL A 230 18.64 8.64 2.99
CA VAL A 230 17.22 8.46 3.32
C VAL A 230 16.62 9.86 3.50
N PRO A 231 15.64 10.27 2.68
CA PRO A 231 15.03 11.59 2.80
C PRO A 231 14.28 11.72 4.13
N THR A 232 14.05 12.96 4.55
CA THR A 232 13.05 13.18 5.62
C THR A 232 11.68 12.76 5.09
N ILE A 233 10.83 12.19 5.93
CA ILE A 233 9.48 11.78 5.51
C ILE A 233 8.65 12.97 5.01
N PRO A 234 8.69 14.16 5.65
CA PRO A 234 8.03 15.34 5.10
C PRO A 234 8.51 15.72 3.69
N HIS A 235 9.80 15.56 3.40
CA HIS A 235 10.33 15.80 2.05
C HIS A 235 9.80 14.75 1.06
N TRP A 236 9.87 13.47 1.41
CA TRP A 236 9.38 12.37 0.57
C TRP A 236 7.89 12.50 0.22
N VAL A 237 7.04 12.83 1.20
CA VAL A 237 5.59 13.02 0.98
C VAL A 237 5.32 14.23 0.08
N ARG A 238 6.05 15.33 0.29
CA ARG A 238 5.92 16.55 -0.54
C ARG A 238 6.35 16.31 -1.98
N GLU A 239 7.38 15.49 -2.22
CA GLU A 239 7.79 15.10 -3.57
C GLU A 239 6.69 14.30 -4.28
N TRP A 240 5.93 13.46 -3.58
CA TRP A 240 4.72 12.84 -4.15
C TRP A 240 3.63 13.85 -4.48
N ALA A 241 3.34 14.78 -3.57
CA ALA A 241 2.36 15.84 -3.83
C ALA A 241 2.76 16.72 -5.03
N LEU A 242 4.04 17.07 -5.17
CA LEU A 242 4.54 17.84 -6.32
C LEU A 242 4.53 17.03 -7.62
N ARG A 243 4.89 15.74 -7.56
CA ARG A 243 4.89 14.85 -8.74
C ARG A 243 3.51 14.71 -9.36
N ASP A 244 2.48 14.72 -8.53
CA ASP A 244 1.08 14.67 -8.94
C ASP A 244 0.44 16.05 -9.04
N ASP A 245 1.21 17.14 -9.11
CA ASP A 245 0.71 18.52 -9.32
C ASP A 245 -0.33 18.99 -8.28
N LEU A 246 -0.25 18.48 -7.05
CA LEU A 246 -1.16 18.83 -5.95
C LEU A 246 -0.75 20.10 -5.21
N GLY A 247 0.49 20.56 -5.42
CA GLY A 247 1.12 21.61 -4.63
C GLY A 247 1.49 21.18 -3.21
N LEU A 248 2.00 22.12 -2.42
CA LEU A 248 2.52 21.86 -1.06
C LEU A 248 1.60 22.30 0.08
N LYS A 249 0.48 22.94 -0.25
CA LYS A 249 -0.52 23.31 0.74
C LYS A 249 -1.27 22.03 1.14
N ASN A 250 -1.26 21.73 2.43
CA ASN A 250 -2.01 20.61 2.98
C ASN A 250 -3.10 21.10 3.94
N VAL A 251 -4.09 20.23 4.16
CA VAL A 251 -5.00 20.30 5.29
C VAL A 251 -4.45 19.36 6.37
N THR A 252 -4.19 19.90 7.56
CA THR A 252 -3.76 19.11 8.72
C THR A 252 -4.96 18.88 9.64
N THR A 253 -5.24 17.61 9.94
CA THR A 253 -6.35 17.22 10.83
C THR A 253 -5.83 16.34 11.97
N PRO A 254 -6.23 16.58 13.23
CA PRO A 254 -5.94 15.65 14.31
C PRO A 254 -6.69 14.33 14.10
N LEU A 255 -6.01 13.20 14.29
CA LEU A 255 -6.62 11.87 14.30
C LEU A 255 -6.82 11.38 15.74
N THR A 256 -5.80 11.55 16.58
CA THR A 256 -5.82 11.24 18.01
C THR A 256 -5.11 12.38 18.78
N SER A 257 -4.77 12.18 20.07
CA SER A 257 -4.00 13.17 20.84
C SER A 257 -2.59 13.42 20.27
N ASP A 258 -1.95 12.38 19.75
CA ASP A 258 -0.54 12.39 19.36
C ASP A 258 -0.33 12.11 17.86
N THR A 259 -1.44 11.86 17.14
CA THR A 259 -1.44 11.58 15.71
C THR A 259 -2.15 12.67 14.91
N VAL A 260 -1.54 13.10 13.81
CA VAL A 260 -2.11 14.03 12.84
C VAL A 260 -2.04 13.45 11.42
N VAL A 261 -2.98 13.85 10.57
CA VAL A 261 -2.99 13.54 9.14
C VAL A 261 -2.76 14.82 8.35
N TYR A 262 -1.74 14.81 7.49
CA TYR A 262 -1.51 15.83 6.47
C TYR A 262 -2.09 15.34 5.15
N SER A 263 -3.04 16.08 4.58
CA SER A 263 -3.69 15.75 3.30
C SER A 263 -3.37 16.79 2.23
N TYR A 264 -2.85 16.34 1.09
CA TYR A 264 -2.52 17.17 -0.08
C TYR A 264 -3.53 16.94 -1.20
N GLY A 265 -3.71 17.97 -2.04
CA GLY A 265 -4.69 17.99 -3.13
C GLY A 265 -6.00 18.69 -2.75
N GLU A 266 -6.74 19.14 -3.76
CA GLU A 266 -8.01 19.87 -3.64
C GLU A 266 -9.01 19.34 -4.67
N GLY A 267 -10.31 19.58 -4.48
CA GLY A 267 -11.35 19.17 -5.43
C GLY A 267 -11.45 17.65 -5.59
N GLU A 268 -11.40 17.15 -6.83
CA GLU A 268 -11.46 15.71 -7.12
C GLU A 268 -10.22 14.94 -6.63
N GLU A 269 -9.13 15.65 -6.36
CA GLU A 269 -7.85 15.10 -5.89
C GLU A 269 -7.63 15.34 -4.39
N GLU A 270 -8.68 15.74 -3.66
CA GLU A 270 -8.61 16.00 -2.23
C GLU A 270 -8.13 14.76 -1.46
N GLY A 271 -6.97 14.90 -0.81
CA GLY A 271 -6.34 13.85 -0.04
C GLY A 271 -5.78 12.73 -0.91
N LEU A 272 -5.36 13.01 -2.15
CA LEU A 272 -4.72 12.02 -3.01
C LEU A 272 -3.36 11.57 -2.46
N VAL A 273 -2.64 12.47 -1.80
CA VAL A 273 -1.43 12.15 -1.03
C VAL A 273 -1.70 12.49 0.43
N GLN A 274 -1.51 11.51 1.31
CA GLN A 274 -1.71 11.65 2.74
C GLN A 274 -0.50 11.14 3.52
N HIS A 275 -0.27 11.75 4.67
CA HIS A 275 0.75 11.34 5.63
C HIS A 275 0.16 11.33 7.04
N VAL A 276 0.18 10.17 7.69
CA VAL A 276 -0.22 9.96 9.07
C VAL A 276 1.04 9.97 9.92
N PHE A 277 1.18 11.03 10.72
CA PHE A 277 2.31 11.24 11.62
C PHE A 277 1.86 10.98 13.06
N ASP A 278 2.55 10.09 13.75
CA ASP A 278 2.43 9.93 15.20
C ASP A 278 3.72 10.34 15.88
N GLY A 279 3.67 11.30 16.80
CA GLY A 279 4.89 11.86 17.40
C GLY A 279 5.69 10.89 18.27
N GLY A 280 5.02 9.91 18.89
CA GLY A 280 5.64 9.03 19.91
C GLY A 280 5.80 7.58 19.48
N LEU A 281 5.45 7.25 18.24
CA LEU A 281 5.60 5.90 17.69
C LEU A 281 7.05 5.68 17.20
N ASP A 282 7.64 4.53 17.53
CA ASP A 282 8.90 4.05 16.97
C ASP A 282 8.65 3.39 15.58
N HIS A 283 9.51 2.46 15.18
CA HIS A 283 9.52 1.81 13.87
C HIS A 283 8.48 0.69 13.77
N ASP A 284 7.20 1.02 13.99
CA ASP A 284 6.13 0.04 14.20
C ASP A 284 5.01 0.12 13.19
N TRP A 285 4.40 -1.04 12.92
CA TRP A 285 3.07 -1.11 12.33
C TRP A 285 2.02 -0.68 13.39
N PRO A 286 1.38 0.49 13.27
CA PRO A 286 0.47 1.00 14.29
C PRO A 286 -0.73 0.07 14.48
N SER A 287 -0.96 -0.37 15.71
CA SER A 287 -2.06 -1.28 16.07
C SER A 287 -2.61 -0.95 17.45
N THR A 288 -3.95 -0.92 17.56
CA THR A 288 -4.68 -0.75 18.84
C THR A 288 -4.66 -1.98 19.74
N VAL A 289 -3.97 -3.04 19.30
CA VAL A 289 -3.61 -4.22 20.11
C VAL A 289 -2.12 -4.51 19.91
N LEU A 290 -1.48 -5.17 20.87
CA LEU A 290 -0.07 -5.53 20.74
C LEU A 290 0.18 -6.42 19.52
N ASN A 291 1.22 -6.08 18.77
CA ASN A 291 1.80 -6.89 17.71
C ASN A 291 3.30 -7.06 17.96
N ASP A 292 4.00 -7.80 17.08
CA ASP A 292 5.43 -8.09 17.24
C ASP A 292 6.31 -6.82 17.22
N ASP A 293 5.88 -5.80 16.49
CA ASP A 293 6.57 -4.52 16.37
C ASP A 293 6.56 -3.77 17.72
N LEU A 294 5.36 -3.47 18.24
CA LEU A 294 5.18 -2.78 19.52
C LEU A 294 5.87 -3.51 20.68
N ILE A 295 5.79 -4.85 20.71
CA ILE A 295 6.44 -5.66 21.75
C ILE A 295 7.97 -5.51 21.71
N ARG A 296 8.57 -5.45 20.52
CA ARG A 296 10.03 -5.38 20.36
C ARG A 296 10.60 -4.03 20.75
N HIS A 297 9.86 -2.94 20.55
CA HIS A 297 10.28 -1.61 20.99
C HIS A 297 9.82 -1.27 22.42
N GLY A 298 9.06 -2.17 23.06
CA GLY A 298 8.59 -1.98 24.43
C GLY A 298 7.44 -0.97 24.52
N GLU A 299 6.71 -0.79 23.42
CA GLU A 299 5.58 0.11 23.30
C GLU A 299 4.27 -0.57 23.73
N GLY A 300 3.31 0.25 24.15
CA GLY A 300 1.93 -0.17 24.33
C GLY A 300 1.17 -0.19 23.00
N PRO A 301 -0.11 -0.58 23.00
CA PRO A 301 -0.98 -0.38 21.85
C PRO A 301 -0.97 1.08 21.37
N ALA A 302 -0.86 1.28 20.05
CA ALA A 302 -0.92 2.60 19.43
C ALA A 302 -2.32 3.21 19.56
N SER A 303 -2.39 4.54 19.40
CA SER A 303 -3.64 5.30 19.51
C SER A 303 -4.61 5.08 18.34
N PHE A 304 -4.12 4.48 17.24
CA PHE A 304 -4.89 4.14 16.05
C PHE A 304 -4.41 2.81 15.45
N ASN A 305 -5.21 2.26 14.52
CA ASN A 305 -4.90 1.02 13.82
C ASN A 305 -4.68 1.31 12.33
N ALA A 306 -3.45 1.17 11.85
CA ALA A 306 -3.11 1.46 10.46
C ALA A 306 -3.86 0.56 9.48
N THR A 307 -4.07 -0.71 9.82
CA THR A 307 -4.79 -1.67 8.96
C THR A 307 -6.21 -1.20 8.66
N THR A 308 -6.92 -0.63 9.63
CA THR A 308 -8.28 -0.09 9.41
C THR A 308 -8.24 1.05 8.39
N ILE A 309 -7.34 2.02 8.58
CA ILE A 309 -7.21 3.20 7.73
C ILE A 309 -6.77 2.80 6.31
N ILE A 310 -5.85 1.83 6.20
CA ILE A 310 -5.39 1.29 4.91
C ILE A 310 -6.54 0.62 4.16
N MET A 311 -7.39 -0.16 4.83
CA MET A 311 -8.53 -0.80 4.19
C MET A 311 -9.57 0.21 3.68
N GLU A 312 -9.79 1.31 4.41
CA GLU A 312 -10.64 2.43 3.97
C GLU A 312 -10.02 3.16 2.76
N TRP A 313 -8.72 3.43 2.84
CA TRP A 313 -7.93 4.05 1.78
C TRP A 313 -8.01 3.27 0.47
N PHE A 314 -7.78 1.96 0.52
CA PHE A 314 -7.86 1.09 -0.65
C PHE A 314 -9.25 1.08 -1.27
N GLN A 315 -10.31 0.95 -0.47
CA GLN A 315 -11.68 0.95 -0.99
C GLN A 315 -12.08 2.26 -1.69
N LYS A 316 -11.49 3.40 -1.30
CA LYS A 316 -11.73 4.69 -1.95
C LYS A 316 -11.08 4.80 -3.34
N HIS A 317 -10.02 4.05 -3.61
CA HIS A 317 -9.19 4.25 -4.79
C HIS A 317 -9.25 3.06 -5.76
N VAL A 318 -9.67 3.33 -6.99
CA VAL A 318 -9.68 2.38 -8.10
C VAL A 318 -8.91 2.97 -9.28
N LEU A 319 -8.33 2.12 -10.12
CA LEU A 319 -7.76 2.60 -11.37
C LEU A 319 -8.85 3.20 -12.28
N PRO A 320 -8.55 4.30 -13.00
CA PRO A 320 -9.48 4.92 -13.95
C PRO A 320 -9.96 3.96 -15.05
#